data_AF-A0A8H5HK69-F1
#
_entry.id   AF-A0A8H5HK69-F1
#
_cell.length_a   1.000
_cell.length_b   1.000
_cell.length_c   1.000
_cell.angle_alpha   90.00
_cell.angle_beta   90.00
_cell.angle_gamma   90.00
#
_symmetry.space_group_name_H-M   'P 1'
#
loop_
_entity.id
_entity.type
_entity.pdbx_description
1 polymer ?
#
loop_
_entity_poly.entity_id
_entity_poly.type
_entity_poly.pdbx_seq_one_letter_code
_entity_poly.pdbx_strand_id
1 'polypeptide(L)'
;MDTYETHLTSLALADLVAEPGALQTQAHHLTSSLTSLTHTSYPTFLVLHQSTSALTNSLQDLSSSLSSLITTSLPALQDATAAWHTRTTDILHKRSKARLVLDQHDKIKDLLDIPIFIDSCVRNGYFQEALALATHVRAMATRPGAPLILVSIHVEVEAAIAQMLVVLLRTLNEPGRKLPALWKAVNFLRKMDAFGPGQDQSDHPVLACLAPHDGDRASAEELLALAFLSGRLACLTAALEPISRDIHRLTNPTATSASTDHELPVHANGHSLSDHDKEDIARYLKKYIDVWREGAYDIITQYSTIFLGQHHQNPQTTSLPKSPTSHRRPSLQLQFAPLAPTPTLAPSLLPLLSPHLVSHLLPLLKTTLPLLPLPLLPSLLTQLTYCATAFTRVGLDFRGLVAGIFSSAVVDAVHRGLLDAGTVFSYAPPPAPSQAASKKAPLPSKGKQPSEWLVVSPLPLPTPAAPAAPTQQGPAHIPPQALTAYPPLARYTNALLGVLNALRLLAPVGIMLEVVGALEGALRRAGEELEGYLRGFVVVEEVEGGKGDRDGDGDGSEGEEREREEEDRVARAVGDAYFGVLVPFVRRALVEGVYGVEISKIEMGEGGADGGQRLCRAVREWEEMCGR
;
A
#
# COMPACT_ATOMS: atom_id res chain seq x y z
N MET A 1 112.95 89.14 -8.25
CA MET A 1 113.39 90.51 -8.55
C MET A 1 114.31 91.01 -7.45
N ASP A 2 113.91 90.88 -6.18
CA ASP A 2 114.64 91.37 -5.00
C ASP A 2 116.10 90.90 -4.83
N THR A 3 116.48 89.72 -5.36
CA THR A 3 117.84 89.17 -5.22
C THR A 3 118.86 89.73 -6.21
N TYR A 4 118.42 90.31 -7.33
CA TYR A 4 119.32 90.85 -8.36
C TYR A 4 119.69 92.31 -8.05
N GLU A 5 118.77 93.08 -7.47
CA GLU A 5 119.02 94.45 -7.03
C GLU A 5 120.06 94.53 -5.88
N THR A 6 120.07 93.54 -4.99
CA THR A 6 121.11 93.41 -3.95
C THR A 6 122.50 93.06 -4.51
N HIS A 7 122.58 92.45 -5.69
CA HIS A 7 123.85 92.11 -6.33
C HIS A 7 124.50 93.35 -6.98
N LEU A 8 123.70 94.18 -7.66
CA LEU A 8 124.12 95.43 -8.32
C LEU A 8 124.76 96.45 -7.35
N THR A 9 124.30 96.49 -6.10
CA THR A 9 124.82 97.45 -5.09
C THR A 9 126.16 97.05 -4.47
N SER A 10 126.65 95.83 -4.77
CA SER A 10 127.91 95.29 -4.20
C SER A 10 129.12 95.35 -5.15
N LEU A 11 128.93 95.75 -6.42
CA LEU A 11 130.00 95.84 -7.43
C LEU A 11 130.58 97.27 -7.56
N ALA A 12 131.84 97.37 -7.98
CA ALA A 12 132.54 98.64 -8.15
C ALA A 12 132.13 99.38 -9.45
N LEU A 13 132.23 100.73 -9.44
CA LEU A 13 131.64 101.62 -10.46
C LEU A 13 132.08 101.32 -11.92
N ALA A 14 133.29 100.80 -12.13
CA ALA A 14 133.78 100.45 -13.46
C ALA A 14 133.05 99.23 -14.05
N ASP A 15 132.68 98.26 -13.20
CA ASP A 15 131.96 97.05 -13.61
C ASP A 15 130.47 97.36 -13.80
N LEU A 16 129.90 98.26 -13.00
CA LEU A 16 128.49 98.69 -13.10
C LEU A 16 128.17 99.45 -14.40
N VAL A 17 129.14 100.17 -14.98
CA VAL A 17 128.98 100.87 -16.26
C VAL A 17 129.11 99.90 -17.45
N ALA A 18 129.81 98.78 -17.29
CA ALA A 18 129.90 97.71 -18.28
C ALA A 18 128.75 96.69 -18.19
N GLU A 19 128.09 96.60 -17.03
CA GLU A 19 126.99 95.66 -16.75
C GLU A 19 125.74 95.83 -17.63
N PRO A 20 125.28 97.03 -18.04
CA PRO A 20 124.19 97.17 -19.00
C PRO A 20 124.55 96.56 -20.36
N GLY A 21 125.81 96.68 -20.79
CA GLY A 21 126.30 96.03 -22.01
C GLY A 21 126.36 94.51 -21.86
N ALA A 22 126.76 94.00 -20.69
CA ALA A 22 126.76 92.58 -20.36
C ALA A 22 125.33 92.00 -20.27
N LEU A 23 124.39 92.71 -19.67
CA LEU A 23 122.97 92.32 -19.59
C LEU A 23 122.27 92.42 -20.96
N GLN A 24 122.56 93.44 -21.77
CA GLN A 24 122.01 93.55 -23.12
C GLN A 24 122.51 92.40 -24.00
N THR A 25 123.80 92.05 -23.88
CA THR A 25 124.38 90.90 -24.59
C THR A 25 123.86 89.57 -24.05
N GLN A 26 123.64 89.43 -22.73
CA GLN A 26 123.07 88.23 -22.12
C GLN A 26 121.58 88.09 -22.41
N ALA A 27 120.81 89.18 -22.48
CA ALA A 27 119.42 89.20 -22.90
C ALA A 27 119.30 88.88 -24.39
N HIS A 28 120.16 89.44 -25.26
CA HIS A 28 120.21 89.03 -26.66
C HIS A 28 120.64 87.57 -26.82
N HIS A 29 121.58 87.08 -26.00
CA HIS A 29 121.99 85.69 -25.98
C HIS A 29 120.87 84.77 -25.48
N LEU A 30 120.14 85.14 -24.42
CA LEU A 30 119.01 84.37 -23.90
C LEU A 30 117.81 84.44 -24.84
N THR A 31 117.55 85.57 -25.48
CA THR A 31 116.47 85.69 -26.46
C THR A 31 116.84 84.92 -27.74
N SER A 32 118.10 84.96 -28.18
CA SER A 32 118.59 84.11 -29.28
C SER A 32 118.58 82.64 -28.90
N SER A 33 118.93 82.29 -27.66
CA SER A 33 118.91 80.91 -27.15
C SER A 33 117.49 80.41 -26.94
N LEU A 34 116.55 81.25 -26.51
CA LEU A 34 115.14 80.91 -26.33
C LEU A 34 114.43 80.89 -27.68
N THR A 35 114.79 81.76 -28.63
CA THR A 35 114.31 81.69 -30.02
C THR A 35 114.88 80.47 -30.73
N SER A 36 116.14 80.12 -30.46
CA SER A 36 116.76 78.88 -30.94
C SER A 36 116.13 77.66 -30.29
N LEU A 37 115.85 77.68 -28.98
CA LEU A 37 115.18 76.61 -28.26
C LEU A 37 113.73 76.47 -28.71
N THR A 38 113.00 77.56 -28.89
CA THR A 38 111.64 77.51 -29.45
C THR A 38 111.65 77.07 -30.89
N HIS A 39 112.64 77.43 -31.71
CA HIS A 39 112.73 76.95 -33.10
C HIS A 39 113.22 75.51 -33.21
N THR A 40 114.09 75.04 -32.31
CA THR A 40 114.63 73.66 -32.31
C THR A 40 113.74 72.68 -31.57
N SER A 41 113.08 73.11 -30.49
CA SER A 41 112.22 72.28 -29.65
C SER A 41 110.73 72.65 -29.71
N TYR A 42 110.28 73.54 -30.63
CA TYR A 42 108.85 73.78 -30.92
C TYR A 42 108.02 72.49 -31.09
N PRO A 43 108.52 71.41 -31.71
CA PRO A 43 107.78 70.16 -31.79
C PRO A 43 107.42 69.58 -30.42
N THR A 44 108.32 69.69 -29.43
CA THR A 44 108.04 69.23 -28.06
C THR A 44 107.00 70.08 -27.35
N PHE A 45 106.99 71.40 -27.56
CA PHE A 45 105.94 72.27 -27.03
C PHE A 45 104.58 72.03 -27.70
N LEU A 46 104.57 71.75 -29.00
CA LEU A 46 103.35 71.35 -29.71
C LEU A 46 102.81 70.02 -29.19
N VAL A 47 103.68 69.01 -29.00
CA VAL A 47 103.30 67.71 -28.44
C VAL A 47 102.83 67.85 -26.99
N LEU A 48 103.46 68.71 -26.18
CA LEU A 48 103.03 68.99 -24.81
C LEU A 48 101.67 69.70 -24.78
N HIS A 49 101.45 70.68 -25.65
CA HIS A 49 100.16 71.36 -25.76
C HIS A 49 99.07 70.41 -26.28
N GLN A 50 99.36 69.58 -27.29
CA GLN A 50 98.45 68.57 -27.83
C GLN A 50 98.09 67.50 -26.78
N SER A 51 99.08 67.02 -26.01
CA SER A 51 98.83 66.03 -24.96
C SER A 51 98.06 66.65 -23.78
N THR A 52 98.36 67.89 -23.40
CA THR A 52 97.63 68.60 -22.33
C THR A 52 96.20 68.93 -22.74
N SER A 53 95.98 69.37 -23.98
CA SER A 53 94.62 69.63 -24.47
C SER A 53 93.84 68.33 -24.66
N ALA A 54 94.48 67.26 -25.18
CA ALA A 54 93.87 65.93 -25.28
C ALA A 54 93.50 65.34 -23.91
N LEU A 55 94.36 65.49 -22.90
CA LEU A 55 94.09 65.10 -21.52
C LEU A 55 92.91 65.90 -20.94
N THR A 56 92.89 67.22 -21.16
CA THR A 56 91.83 68.09 -20.65
C THR A 56 90.48 67.75 -21.28
N ASN A 57 90.45 67.50 -22.60
CA ASN A 57 89.26 67.04 -23.29
C ASN A 57 88.80 65.66 -22.79
N SER A 58 89.73 64.70 -22.62
CA SER A 58 89.40 63.37 -22.09
C SER A 58 88.87 63.41 -20.66
N LEU A 59 89.39 64.29 -19.81
CA LEU A 59 88.87 64.50 -18.45
C LEU A 59 87.50 65.18 -18.47
N GLN A 60 87.26 66.09 -19.41
CA GLN A 60 85.94 66.71 -19.59
C GLN A 60 84.91 65.72 -20.14
N ASP A 61 85.31 64.84 -21.05
CA ASP A 61 84.50 63.73 -21.57
C ASP A 61 84.20 62.71 -20.47
N LEU A 62 85.18 62.39 -19.62
CA LEU A 62 84.99 61.53 -18.45
C LEU A 62 84.04 62.19 -17.43
N SER A 63 84.22 63.48 -17.17
CA SER A 63 83.38 64.25 -16.25
C SER A 63 81.94 64.33 -16.73
N SER A 64 81.72 64.59 -18.02
CA SER A 64 80.39 64.61 -18.63
C SER A 64 79.76 63.22 -18.66
N SER A 65 80.54 62.17 -18.90
CA SER A 65 80.08 60.77 -18.84
C SER A 65 79.69 60.36 -17.42
N LEU A 66 80.48 60.72 -16.40
CA LEU A 66 80.16 60.50 -14.99
C LEU A 66 78.92 61.30 -14.56
N SER A 67 78.82 62.55 -15.02
CA SER A 67 77.65 63.39 -14.77
C SER A 67 76.39 62.81 -15.40
N SER A 68 76.48 62.29 -16.63
CA SER A 68 75.39 61.59 -17.32
C SER A 68 75.01 60.28 -16.63
N LEU A 69 76.01 59.53 -16.14
CA LEU A 69 75.79 58.30 -15.39
C LEU A 69 74.97 58.58 -14.12
N ILE A 70 75.40 59.57 -13.34
CA ILE A 70 74.79 59.95 -12.05
C ILE A 70 73.41 60.57 -12.26
N THR A 71 73.27 61.47 -13.24
CA THR A 71 72.04 62.28 -13.37
C THR A 71 70.94 61.55 -14.15
N THR A 72 71.31 60.70 -15.11
CA THR A 72 70.35 60.14 -16.06
C THR A 72 70.23 58.63 -15.94
N SER A 73 71.35 57.90 -16.00
CA SER A 73 71.29 56.44 -16.13
C SER A 73 70.96 55.73 -14.81
N LEU A 74 71.49 56.21 -13.67
CA LEU A 74 71.25 55.60 -12.37
C LEU A 74 69.79 55.78 -11.92
N PRO A 75 69.18 56.98 -12.04
CA PRO A 75 67.76 57.16 -11.74
C PRO A 75 66.86 56.38 -12.70
N ALA A 76 67.18 56.35 -14.00
CA ALA A 76 66.41 55.53 -14.96
C ALA A 76 66.46 54.03 -14.63
N LEU A 77 67.60 53.52 -14.15
CA LEU A 77 67.71 52.15 -13.65
C LEU A 77 66.92 51.93 -12.36
N GLN A 78 66.94 52.91 -11.44
CA GLN A 78 66.16 52.87 -10.20
C GLN A 78 64.66 52.88 -10.49
N ASP A 79 64.20 53.71 -11.41
CA ASP A 79 62.80 53.75 -11.85
C ASP A 79 62.40 52.47 -12.57
N ALA A 80 63.27 51.92 -13.42
CA ALA A 80 63.04 50.64 -14.09
C ALA A 80 62.99 49.48 -13.09
N THR A 81 63.82 49.46 -12.06
CA THR A 81 63.81 48.42 -11.01
C THR A 81 62.60 48.55 -10.09
N ALA A 82 62.17 49.76 -9.74
CA ALA A 82 60.94 49.99 -9.00
C ALA A 82 59.68 49.59 -9.80
N ALA A 83 59.63 49.95 -11.08
CA ALA A 83 58.58 49.54 -12.00
C ALA A 83 58.58 48.02 -12.27
N TRP A 84 59.77 47.41 -12.34
CA TRP A 84 59.91 45.96 -12.44
C TRP A 84 59.42 45.27 -11.17
N HIS A 85 59.74 45.80 -9.99
CA HIS A 85 59.28 45.25 -8.71
C HIS A 85 57.75 45.25 -8.63
N THR A 86 57.09 46.37 -8.90
CA THR A 86 55.62 46.46 -8.92
C THR A 86 55.01 45.49 -9.92
N ARG A 87 55.48 45.45 -11.18
CA ARG A 87 54.98 44.48 -12.17
C ARG A 87 55.21 43.02 -11.77
N THR A 88 56.36 42.73 -11.16
CA THR A 88 56.74 41.37 -10.80
C THR A 88 56.00 40.88 -9.57
N THR A 89 55.63 41.74 -8.62
CA THR A 89 54.86 41.33 -7.43
C THR A 89 53.50 40.73 -7.80
N ASP A 90 52.78 41.33 -8.75
CA ASP A 90 51.50 40.80 -9.25
C ASP A 90 51.67 39.43 -9.93
N ILE A 91 52.73 39.28 -10.74
CA ILE A 91 53.05 38.03 -11.42
C ILE A 91 53.45 36.95 -10.40
N LEU A 92 54.26 37.31 -9.40
CA LEU A 92 54.65 36.41 -8.31
C LEU A 92 53.43 36.00 -7.49
N HIS A 93 52.49 36.89 -7.23
CA HIS A 93 51.25 36.56 -6.53
C HIS A 93 50.35 35.65 -7.38
N LYS A 94 50.24 35.86 -8.68
CA LYS A 94 49.51 34.96 -9.59
C LYS A 94 50.18 33.59 -9.65
N ARG A 95 51.50 33.54 -9.74
CA ARG A 95 52.28 32.30 -9.75
C ARG A 95 52.22 31.57 -8.41
N SER A 96 52.21 32.28 -7.27
CA SER A 96 52.04 31.66 -5.96
C SER A 96 50.64 31.07 -5.78
N LYS A 97 49.60 31.78 -6.23
CA LYS A 97 48.22 31.25 -6.29
C LYS A 97 48.14 30.01 -7.18
N ALA A 98 48.68 30.07 -8.39
CA ALA A 98 48.67 28.94 -9.33
C ALA A 98 49.44 27.72 -8.78
N ARG A 99 50.59 27.96 -8.13
CA ARG A 99 51.35 26.90 -7.46
C ARG A 99 50.58 26.29 -6.30
N LEU A 100 49.91 27.10 -5.47
CA LEU A 100 49.09 26.59 -4.37
C LEU A 100 47.92 25.73 -4.88
N VAL A 101 47.27 26.16 -5.96
CA VAL A 101 46.20 25.37 -6.61
C VAL A 101 46.76 24.07 -7.16
N LEU A 102 47.93 24.09 -7.82
CA LEU A 102 48.59 22.89 -8.31
C LEU A 102 48.95 21.94 -7.16
N ASP A 103 49.50 22.45 -6.06
CA ASP A 103 49.91 21.64 -4.92
C ASP A 103 48.70 21.00 -4.18
N GLN A 104 47.49 21.58 -4.28
CA GLN A 104 46.28 21.08 -3.64
C GLN A 104 45.23 20.53 -4.63
N HIS A 105 45.56 20.39 -5.93
CA HIS A 105 44.57 20.03 -6.94
C HIS A 105 43.93 18.67 -6.68
N ASP A 106 44.70 17.71 -6.16
CA ASP A 106 44.21 16.36 -5.88
C ASP A 106 43.14 16.39 -4.79
N LYS A 107 43.36 17.14 -3.72
CA LYS A 107 42.38 17.28 -2.64
C LYS A 107 41.12 18.00 -3.10
N ILE A 108 41.26 19.00 -3.97
CA ILE A 108 40.10 19.70 -4.54
C ILE A 108 39.28 18.75 -5.43
N LYS A 109 39.97 17.94 -6.23
CA LYS A 109 39.33 16.90 -7.04
C LYS A 109 38.62 15.88 -6.16
N ASP A 110 39.27 15.36 -5.13
CA ASP A 110 38.67 14.40 -4.19
C ASP A 110 37.39 14.96 -3.56
N LEU A 111 37.36 16.25 -3.21
CA LEU A 111 36.17 16.92 -2.68
C LEU A 111 35.03 17.06 -3.71
N LEU A 112 35.37 17.32 -4.97
CA LEU A 112 34.41 17.42 -6.08
C LEU A 112 33.87 16.05 -6.51
N ASP A 113 34.61 14.97 -6.26
CA ASP A 113 34.21 13.60 -6.58
C ASP A 113 33.23 13.01 -5.53
N ILE A 114 33.11 13.61 -4.34
CA ILE A 114 32.25 13.09 -3.24
C ILE A 114 30.79 12.89 -3.67
N PRO A 115 30.09 13.85 -4.31
CA PRO A 115 28.69 13.67 -4.69
C PRO A 115 28.48 12.48 -5.64
N ILE A 116 29.38 12.32 -6.63
CA ILE A 116 29.34 11.21 -7.59
C ILE A 116 29.59 9.86 -6.90
N PHE A 117 30.49 9.86 -5.92
CA PHE A 117 30.76 8.68 -5.10
C PHE A 117 29.55 8.30 -4.24
N ILE A 118 28.88 9.27 -3.60
CA ILE A 118 27.67 9.04 -2.81
C ILE A 118 26.55 8.48 -3.71
N ASP A 119 26.31 9.05 -4.88
CA ASP A 119 25.33 8.53 -5.84
C ASP A 119 25.65 7.06 -6.22
N SER A 120 26.93 6.75 -6.46
CA SER A 120 27.37 5.38 -6.73
C SER A 120 27.18 4.43 -5.54
N CYS A 121 27.47 4.87 -4.31
CA CYS A 121 27.21 4.09 -3.09
C CYS A 121 25.71 3.83 -2.91
N VAL A 122 24.86 4.81 -3.18
CA VAL A 122 23.39 4.67 -3.09
C VAL A 122 22.88 3.65 -4.11
N ARG A 123 23.35 3.72 -5.37
CA ARG A 123 23.01 2.73 -6.41
C ARG A 123 23.45 1.31 -6.05
N ASN A 124 24.61 1.18 -5.41
CA ASN A 124 25.19 -0.13 -5.03
C ASN A 124 24.68 -0.65 -3.67
N GLY A 125 23.90 0.13 -2.91
CA GLY A 125 23.37 -0.26 -1.60
C GLY A 125 24.37 -0.14 -0.43
N TYR A 126 25.48 0.58 -0.61
CA TYR A 126 26.48 0.89 0.42
C TYR A 126 26.06 2.12 1.25
N PHE A 127 24.90 2.03 1.90
CA PHE A 127 24.29 3.16 2.61
C PHE A 127 25.10 3.67 3.82
N GLN A 128 25.91 2.81 4.47
CA GLN A 128 26.76 3.26 5.58
C GLN A 128 27.84 4.24 5.14
N GLU A 129 28.51 3.94 4.02
CA GLU A 129 29.58 4.76 3.48
C GLU A 129 29.04 6.10 2.98
N ALA A 130 27.90 6.07 2.28
CA ALA A 130 27.19 7.28 1.86
C ALA A 130 26.86 8.21 3.03
N LEU A 131 26.35 7.66 4.15
CA LEU A 131 26.04 8.45 5.34
C LEU A 131 27.30 8.97 6.04
N ALA A 132 28.37 8.18 6.12
CA ALA A 132 29.63 8.63 6.70
C ALA A 132 30.19 9.84 5.91
N LEU A 133 30.18 9.77 4.59
CA LEU A 133 30.62 10.86 3.72
C LEU A 133 29.74 12.10 3.84
N ALA A 134 28.42 11.92 3.93
CA ALA A 134 27.48 13.00 4.17
C ALA A 134 27.77 13.74 5.48
N THR A 135 27.99 13.01 6.58
CA THR A 135 28.34 13.61 7.87
C THR A 135 29.66 14.38 7.82
N HIS A 136 30.64 13.87 7.07
CA HIS A 136 31.92 14.54 6.87
C HIS A 136 31.75 15.86 6.09
N VAL A 137 31.05 15.85 4.96
CA VAL A 137 30.77 17.07 4.16
C VAL A 137 29.99 18.10 4.98
N ARG A 138 28.96 17.66 5.71
CA ARG A 138 28.17 18.52 6.60
C ARG A 138 29.05 19.18 7.66
N ALA A 139 29.92 18.42 8.32
CA ALA A 139 30.86 18.95 9.33
C ALA A 139 31.87 19.95 8.72
N MET A 140 32.22 19.83 7.44
CA MET A 140 33.07 20.81 6.77
C MET A 140 32.32 22.08 6.36
N ALA A 141 31.07 21.94 5.92
CA ALA A 141 30.24 23.04 5.46
C ALA A 141 29.72 23.93 6.60
N THR A 142 29.47 23.35 7.79
CA THR A 142 29.04 24.09 8.99
C THR A 142 30.16 24.85 9.69
N ARG A 143 31.41 24.72 9.22
CA ARG A 143 32.55 25.46 9.79
C ARG A 143 32.43 26.95 9.46
N PRO A 144 32.56 27.86 10.45
CA PRO A 144 32.49 29.30 10.18
C PRO A 144 33.58 29.73 9.20
N GLY A 145 33.19 30.38 8.11
CA GLY A 145 34.08 30.78 7.01
C GLY A 145 34.29 29.73 5.91
N ALA A 146 33.40 28.74 5.79
CA ALA A 146 33.46 27.76 4.71
C ALA A 146 33.32 28.43 3.32
N PRO A 147 34.16 28.04 2.32
CA PRO A 147 34.05 28.55 0.96
C PRO A 147 32.75 28.09 0.27
N LEU A 148 32.23 28.92 -0.64
CA LEU A 148 30.99 28.65 -1.40
C LEU A 148 30.95 27.28 -2.10
N ILE A 149 32.11 26.77 -2.52
CA ILE A 149 32.22 25.44 -3.16
C ILE A 149 31.75 24.34 -2.18
N LEU A 150 32.10 24.42 -0.90
CA LEU A 150 31.67 23.42 0.09
C LEU A 150 30.17 23.52 0.38
N VAL A 151 29.59 24.72 0.31
CA VAL A 151 28.13 24.91 0.43
C VAL A 151 27.42 24.28 -0.77
N SER A 152 27.95 24.47 -1.99
CA SER A 152 27.41 23.83 -3.20
C SER A 152 27.49 22.30 -3.13
N ILE A 153 28.63 21.75 -2.72
CA ILE A 153 28.82 20.31 -2.53
C ILE A 153 27.85 19.79 -1.47
N HIS A 154 27.66 20.52 -0.36
CA HIS A 154 26.72 20.12 0.68
C HIS A 154 25.29 19.99 0.17
N VAL A 155 24.81 20.96 -0.63
CA VAL A 155 23.47 20.90 -1.25
C VAL A 155 23.33 19.69 -2.19
N GLU A 156 24.36 19.40 -2.99
CA GLU A 156 24.36 18.25 -3.90
C GLU A 156 24.36 16.91 -3.14
N VAL A 157 25.10 16.83 -2.02
CA VAL A 157 25.11 15.67 -1.13
C VAL A 157 23.75 15.48 -0.44
N GLU A 158 23.09 16.54 0.02
CA GLU A 158 21.72 16.45 0.55
C GLU A 158 20.74 15.92 -0.51
N ALA A 159 20.88 16.35 -1.77
CA ALA A 159 20.07 15.81 -2.87
C ALA A 159 20.32 14.31 -3.09
N ALA A 160 21.57 13.83 -2.99
CA ALA A 160 21.90 12.42 -3.09
C ALA A 160 21.35 11.58 -1.91
N ILE A 161 21.35 12.13 -0.69
CA ILE A 161 20.71 11.49 0.47
C ILE A 161 19.19 11.43 0.30
N ALA A 162 18.57 12.48 -0.26
CA ALA A 162 17.15 12.45 -0.60
C ALA A 162 16.82 11.35 -1.62
N GLN A 163 17.70 11.09 -2.60
CA GLN A 163 17.55 9.95 -3.51
C GLN A 163 17.67 8.61 -2.76
N MET A 164 18.60 8.50 -1.80
CA MET A 164 18.72 7.32 -0.93
C MET A 164 17.43 7.07 -0.15
N LEU A 165 16.78 8.11 0.38
CA LEU A 165 15.48 8.02 1.05
C LEU A 165 14.42 7.40 0.12
N VAL A 166 14.33 7.88 -1.12
CA VAL A 166 13.39 7.33 -2.12
C VAL A 166 13.67 5.84 -2.39
N VAL A 167 14.94 5.45 -2.53
CA VAL A 167 15.33 4.04 -2.74
C VAL A 167 14.94 3.17 -1.54
N LEU A 168 15.16 3.65 -0.31
CA LEU A 168 14.81 2.93 0.91
C LEU A 168 13.29 2.81 1.09
N LEU A 169 12.53 3.87 0.83
CA LEU A 169 11.07 3.84 0.86
C LEU A 169 10.49 2.90 -0.21
N ARG A 170 11.06 2.90 -1.42
CA ARG A 170 10.70 1.93 -2.47
C ARG A 170 10.94 0.49 -2.00
N THR A 171 12.05 0.25 -1.29
CA THR A 171 12.35 -1.07 -0.72
C THR A 171 11.31 -1.53 0.29
N LEU A 172 10.67 -0.61 1.04
CA LEU A 172 9.56 -0.95 1.94
C LEU A 172 8.27 -1.31 1.19
N ASN A 173 8.07 -0.73 0.00
CA ASN A 173 6.89 -0.91 -0.85
C ASN A 173 7.03 -2.05 -1.87
N GLU A 174 8.15 -2.77 -1.89
CA GLU A 174 8.39 -3.87 -2.81
C GLU A 174 7.78 -5.20 -2.31
N PRO A 175 7.01 -5.92 -3.15
CA PRO A 175 6.45 -7.22 -2.78
C PRO A 175 7.55 -8.28 -2.62
N GLY A 176 7.37 -9.22 -1.68
CA GLY A 176 8.25 -10.38 -1.52
C GLY A 176 9.63 -10.12 -0.89
N ARG A 177 9.92 -8.91 -0.40
CA ARG A 177 11.16 -8.65 0.36
C ARG A 177 11.16 -9.35 1.72
N LYS A 178 12.27 -10.03 2.04
CA LYS A 178 12.45 -10.72 3.33
C LYS A 178 12.71 -9.74 4.47
N LEU A 179 12.36 -10.15 5.69
CA LEU A 179 12.55 -9.38 6.93
C LEU A 179 13.94 -8.72 7.08
N PRO A 180 15.09 -9.38 6.77
CA PRO A 180 16.40 -8.74 6.94
C PRO A 180 16.61 -7.50 6.06
N ALA A 181 16.05 -7.49 4.85
CA ALA A 181 16.15 -6.34 3.95
C ALA A 181 15.30 -5.17 4.44
N LEU A 182 14.07 -5.46 4.91
CA LEU A 182 13.17 -4.47 5.50
C LEU A 182 13.77 -3.88 6.78
N TRP A 183 14.30 -4.73 7.66
CA TRP A 183 14.97 -4.31 8.89
C TRP A 183 16.19 -3.42 8.59
N LYS A 184 17.01 -3.80 7.59
CA LYS A 184 18.14 -2.99 7.14
C LYS A 184 17.66 -1.62 6.65
N ALA A 185 16.61 -1.57 5.82
CA ALA A 185 16.06 -0.33 5.28
C ALA A 185 15.50 0.59 6.38
N VAL A 186 14.69 0.05 7.29
CA VAL A 186 14.13 0.81 8.43
C VAL A 186 15.25 1.35 9.33
N ASN A 187 16.31 0.58 9.58
CA ASN A 187 17.44 1.07 10.36
C ASN A 187 18.22 2.20 9.69
N PHE A 188 18.35 2.18 8.36
CA PHE A 188 18.95 3.32 7.66
C PHE A 188 18.04 4.54 7.63
N LEU A 189 16.72 4.34 7.51
CA LEU A 189 15.73 5.42 7.65
C LEU A 189 15.79 6.07 9.04
N ARG A 190 15.97 5.27 10.11
CA ARG A 190 16.22 5.77 11.47
C ARG A 190 17.51 6.58 11.56
N LYS A 191 18.60 6.10 10.96
CA LYS A 191 19.90 6.79 10.98
C LYS A 191 19.93 8.09 10.18
N MET A 192 19.08 8.21 9.16
CA MET A 192 18.95 9.44 8.38
C MET A 192 18.13 10.52 9.10
N ASP A 193 17.48 10.19 10.21
CA ASP A 193 16.51 11.06 10.88
C ASP A 193 15.45 11.63 9.92
N ALA A 194 15.08 10.84 8.90
CA ALA A 194 14.23 11.30 7.78
C ALA A 194 12.81 11.73 8.21
N PHE A 195 12.40 11.32 9.41
CA PHE A 195 11.10 11.63 10.01
C PHE A 195 11.24 12.42 11.32
N GLY A 196 12.45 12.83 11.69
CA GLY A 196 12.72 13.61 12.90
C GLY A 196 12.01 14.96 12.89
N PRO A 197 11.69 15.55 14.06
CA PRO A 197 11.32 16.95 14.13
C PRO A 197 12.55 17.74 13.65
N GLY A 198 12.50 18.23 12.41
CA GLY A 198 13.63 18.89 11.76
C GLY A 198 14.33 19.85 12.71
N GLN A 199 15.64 19.65 12.91
CA GLN A 199 16.46 20.57 13.69
C GLN A 199 16.50 21.98 13.07
N ASP A 200 16.05 22.14 11.82
CA ASP A 200 15.89 23.43 11.16
C ASP A 200 14.46 23.60 10.61
N GLN A 201 13.76 24.61 11.11
CA GLN A 201 12.40 24.99 10.75
C GLN A 201 12.25 25.55 9.32
N SER A 202 13.20 25.37 8.39
CA SER A 202 13.13 26.05 7.09
C SER A 202 13.15 25.19 5.82
N ASP A 203 13.79 24.01 5.71
CA ASP A 203 14.16 23.54 4.36
C ASP A 203 13.97 22.04 4.02
N HIS A 204 13.02 21.33 4.64
CA HIS A 204 12.62 19.99 4.15
C HIS A 204 11.14 19.94 3.70
N PRO A 205 10.87 20.24 2.41
CA PRO A 205 9.50 20.37 1.88
C PRO A 205 8.79 19.03 1.60
N VAL A 206 9.44 17.88 1.77
CA VAL A 206 8.89 16.61 1.26
C VAL A 206 7.86 15.96 2.19
N LEU A 207 7.89 16.24 3.49
CA LEU A 207 6.98 15.62 4.47
C LEU A 207 6.29 16.61 5.43
N ALA A 208 6.56 17.91 5.33
CA ALA A 208 5.92 18.95 6.14
C ALA A 208 4.38 19.01 5.94
N CYS A 209 3.86 18.45 4.83
CA CYS A 209 2.43 18.40 4.54
C CYS A 209 1.63 17.41 5.40
N LEU A 210 2.28 16.55 6.17
CA LEU A 210 1.62 15.57 7.05
C LEU A 210 1.57 16.00 8.52
N ALA A 211 2.12 17.16 8.87
CA ALA A 211 2.04 17.67 10.24
C ALA A 211 0.65 18.28 10.48
N PRO A 212 -0.21 17.69 11.34
CA PRO A 212 -1.47 18.32 11.70
C PRO A 212 -1.20 19.62 12.47
N HIS A 213 -2.02 20.64 12.20
CA HIS A 213 -1.89 22.00 12.73
C HIS A 213 -2.19 22.13 14.24
N ASP A 214 -2.41 21.04 14.97
CA ASP A 214 -2.77 21.05 16.40
C ASP A 214 -1.87 20.10 17.20
N GLY A 215 -1.17 20.66 18.20
CA GLY A 215 -0.80 20.08 19.51
C GLY A 215 -0.04 18.75 19.64
N ASP A 216 -0.25 17.77 18.76
CA ASP A 216 0.19 16.38 18.93
C ASP A 216 1.06 16.00 17.73
N ARG A 217 2.35 16.37 17.80
CA ARG A 217 3.32 15.98 16.78
C ARG A 217 3.52 14.47 16.88
N ALA A 218 2.94 13.72 15.94
CA ALA A 218 3.22 12.30 15.77
C ALA A 218 4.72 12.07 15.82
N SER A 219 5.16 11.10 16.63
CA SER A 219 6.58 10.86 16.83
C SER A 219 7.25 10.45 15.50
N ALA A 220 8.53 10.78 15.32
CA ALA A 220 9.29 10.37 14.13
C ALA A 220 9.22 8.84 13.89
N GLU A 221 9.12 8.08 15.00
CA GLU A 221 8.94 6.64 15.00
C GLU A 221 7.54 6.21 14.54
N GLU A 222 6.49 6.94 14.89
CA GLU A 222 5.13 6.73 14.37
C GLU A 222 5.03 6.99 12.87
N LEU A 223 5.64 8.07 12.37
CA LEU A 223 5.64 8.36 10.93
C LEU A 223 6.37 7.29 10.13
N LEU A 224 7.51 6.79 10.64
CA LEU A 224 8.23 5.67 10.05
C LEU A 224 7.41 4.37 10.10
N ALA A 225 6.75 4.10 11.22
CA ALA A 225 5.85 2.96 11.38
C ALA A 225 4.65 3.03 10.41
N LEU A 226 4.07 4.21 10.21
CA LEU A 226 2.99 4.45 9.23
C LEU A 226 3.47 4.31 7.79
N ALA A 227 4.66 4.82 7.45
CA ALA A 227 5.26 4.64 6.14
C ALA A 227 5.50 3.15 5.85
N PHE A 228 6.00 2.40 6.83
CA PHE A 228 6.16 0.95 6.73
C PHE A 228 4.81 0.24 6.53
N LEU A 229 3.82 0.52 7.38
CA LEU A 229 2.51 -0.12 7.30
C LEU A 229 1.78 0.22 6.00
N SER A 230 1.79 1.48 5.56
CA SER A 230 1.14 1.90 4.31
C SER A 230 1.77 1.23 3.09
N GLY A 231 3.11 1.13 3.05
CA GLY A 231 3.82 0.41 2.01
C GLY A 231 3.45 -1.07 1.94
N ARG A 232 3.44 -1.74 3.09
CA ARG A 232 3.12 -3.18 3.15
C ARG A 232 1.64 -3.46 2.90
N LEU A 233 0.74 -2.58 3.36
CA LEU A 233 -0.68 -2.64 3.02
C LEU A 233 -0.89 -2.47 1.52
N ALA A 234 -0.17 -1.56 0.86
CA ALA A 234 -0.21 -1.41 -0.60
C ALA A 234 0.28 -2.67 -1.34
N CYS A 235 1.30 -3.36 -0.82
CA CYS A 235 1.71 -4.66 -1.37
C CYS A 235 0.61 -5.72 -1.21
N LEU A 236 -0.05 -5.77 -0.05
CA LEU A 236 -1.13 -6.70 0.21
C LEU A 236 -2.32 -6.45 -0.71
N THR A 237 -2.75 -5.20 -0.85
CA THR A 237 -3.86 -4.84 -1.74
C THR A 237 -3.53 -5.18 -3.19
N ALA A 238 -2.32 -4.86 -3.66
CA ALA A 238 -1.88 -5.23 -5.01
C ALA A 238 -1.88 -6.75 -5.26
N ALA A 239 -1.59 -7.56 -4.24
CA ALA A 239 -1.63 -9.03 -4.33
C ALA A 239 -3.07 -9.59 -4.33
N LEU A 240 -3.99 -8.94 -3.62
CA LEU A 240 -5.39 -9.35 -3.50
C LEU A 240 -6.26 -8.92 -4.68
N GLU A 241 -5.97 -7.75 -5.26
CA GLU A 241 -6.70 -7.14 -6.37
C GLU A 241 -6.93 -8.06 -7.58
N PRO A 242 -5.92 -8.80 -8.12
CA PRO A 242 -6.16 -9.68 -9.26
C PRO A 242 -7.17 -10.80 -8.94
N ILE A 243 -7.08 -11.40 -7.75
CA ILE A 243 -7.99 -12.48 -7.33
C ILE A 243 -9.39 -11.94 -7.08
N SER A 244 -9.49 -10.77 -6.44
CA SER A 244 -10.77 -10.06 -6.25
C SER A 244 -11.46 -9.78 -7.58
N ARG A 245 -10.70 -9.32 -8.57
CA ARG A 245 -11.20 -9.04 -9.92
C ARG A 245 -11.70 -10.28 -10.63
N ASP A 246 -11.01 -11.41 -10.51
CA ASP A 246 -11.43 -12.68 -11.10
C ASP A 246 -12.74 -13.18 -10.47
N ILE A 247 -12.91 -13.03 -9.16
CA ILE A 247 -14.19 -13.31 -8.48
C ILE A 247 -15.28 -12.37 -9.00
N HIS A 248 -15.00 -11.07 -9.08
CA HIS A 248 -15.97 -10.08 -9.57
C HIS A 248 -16.41 -10.34 -11.02
N ARG A 249 -15.49 -10.74 -11.90
CA ARG A 249 -15.80 -11.14 -13.29
C ARG A 249 -16.79 -12.28 -13.38
N LEU A 250 -16.65 -13.29 -12.51
CA LEU A 250 -17.56 -14.43 -12.47
C LEU A 250 -18.92 -14.05 -11.86
N THR A 251 -18.95 -13.15 -10.87
CA THR A 251 -20.20 -12.74 -10.22
C THR A 251 -21.02 -11.74 -11.03
N ASN A 252 -20.38 -10.80 -11.73
CA ASN A 252 -21.01 -9.70 -12.45
C ASN A 252 -20.38 -9.53 -13.85
N PRO A 253 -20.71 -10.38 -14.83
CA PRO A 253 -20.11 -10.32 -16.17
C PRO A 253 -20.45 -9.02 -16.93
N THR A 254 -21.58 -8.38 -16.60
CA THR A 254 -22.09 -7.16 -17.28
C THR A 254 -21.37 -5.87 -16.93
N ALA A 255 -20.55 -5.83 -15.87
CA ALA A 255 -19.82 -4.63 -15.47
C ALA A 255 -18.62 -4.32 -16.39
N THR A 256 -18.14 -5.29 -17.16
CA THR A 256 -16.90 -5.17 -17.95
C THR A 256 -17.14 -4.82 -19.42
N SER A 257 -18.37 -4.86 -19.92
CA SER A 257 -18.71 -4.54 -21.32
C SER A 257 -19.29 -3.14 -21.50
N ALA A 258 -19.39 -2.32 -20.45
CA ALA A 258 -19.94 -0.96 -20.51
C ALA A 258 -18.94 0.11 -21.01
N SER A 259 -17.78 -0.27 -21.53
CA SER A 259 -16.75 0.67 -22.04
C SER A 259 -16.55 0.66 -23.55
N THR A 260 -17.43 0.03 -24.33
CA THR A 260 -17.39 0.13 -25.79
C THR A 260 -18.76 0.50 -26.32
N ASP A 261 -18.84 1.68 -26.92
CA ASP A 261 -20.03 2.29 -27.47
C ASP A 261 -20.76 1.41 -28.51
N HIS A 262 -22.07 1.62 -28.58
CA HIS A 262 -23.03 1.11 -29.57
C HIS A 262 -23.36 -0.39 -29.55
N GLU A 263 -24.44 -0.75 -28.83
CA GLU A 263 -25.62 -1.44 -29.37
C GLU A 263 -26.72 -1.56 -28.30
N LEU A 264 -27.99 -1.49 -28.72
CA LEU A 264 -29.19 -1.50 -27.88
C LEU A 264 -29.30 -2.80 -27.05
N PRO A 265 -29.82 -2.74 -25.81
CA PRO A 265 -29.90 -3.91 -24.93
C PRO A 265 -31.01 -4.85 -25.40
N VAL A 266 -30.63 -5.89 -26.15
CA VAL A 266 -31.49 -7.00 -26.53
C VAL A 266 -31.33 -8.11 -25.50
N HIS A 267 -32.43 -8.36 -24.76
CA HIS A 267 -32.67 -9.51 -23.87
C HIS A 267 -31.70 -9.72 -22.69
N ALA A 268 -31.95 -8.99 -21.60
CA ALA A 268 -31.52 -9.36 -20.26
C ALA A 268 -32.30 -10.60 -19.76
N ASN A 269 -31.96 -11.79 -20.26
CA ASN A 269 -32.31 -13.03 -19.56
C ASN A 269 -31.29 -13.21 -18.42
N GLY A 270 -31.79 -13.27 -17.18
CA GLY A 270 -30.97 -13.48 -15.98
C GLY A 270 -30.06 -14.70 -16.14
N HIS A 271 -28.76 -14.44 -16.27
CA HIS A 271 -27.78 -15.51 -16.30
C HIS A 271 -27.67 -16.08 -14.89
N SER A 272 -28.33 -17.20 -14.64
CA SER A 272 -28.06 -18.01 -13.45
C SER A 272 -26.60 -18.46 -13.52
N LEU A 273 -25.84 -18.29 -12.43
CA LEU A 273 -24.46 -18.76 -12.33
C LEU A 273 -24.45 -20.28 -12.54
N SER A 274 -23.60 -20.77 -13.44
CA SER A 274 -23.45 -22.22 -13.64
C SER A 274 -22.83 -22.85 -12.40
N ASP A 275 -23.04 -24.16 -12.20
CA ASP A 275 -22.45 -24.86 -11.05
C ASP A 275 -20.91 -24.88 -11.13
N HIS A 276 -20.35 -24.90 -12.34
CA HIS A 276 -18.91 -24.74 -12.57
C HIS A 276 -18.41 -23.36 -12.11
N ASP A 277 -19.14 -22.28 -12.42
CA ASP A 277 -18.77 -20.92 -11.98
C ASP A 277 -18.79 -20.81 -10.46
N LYS A 278 -19.76 -21.45 -9.79
CA LYS A 278 -19.85 -21.46 -8.31
C LYS A 278 -18.65 -22.21 -7.69
N GLU A 279 -18.23 -23.33 -8.28
CA GLU A 279 -17.04 -24.06 -7.84
C GLU A 279 -15.76 -23.24 -8.03
N ASP A 280 -15.64 -22.53 -9.17
CA ASP A 280 -14.51 -21.66 -9.44
C ASP A 280 -14.48 -20.44 -8.50
N ILE A 281 -15.63 -19.81 -8.24
CA ILE A 281 -15.74 -18.74 -7.22
C ILE A 281 -15.25 -19.26 -5.87
N ALA A 282 -15.68 -20.46 -5.45
CA ALA A 282 -15.22 -21.05 -4.19
C ALA A 282 -13.70 -21.31 -4.21
N ARG A 283 -13.14 -21.77 -5.33
CA ARG A 283 -11.69 -21.98 -5.50
C ARG A 283 -10.90 -20.66 -5.41
N TYR A 284 -11.34 -19.62 -6.11
CA TYR A 284 -10.72 -18.29 -6.05
C TYR A 284 -10.85 -17.67 -4.67
N LEU A 285 -11.98 -17.85 -3.99
CA LEU A 285 -12.19 -17.36 -2.63
C LEU A 285 -11.24 -18.06 -1.64
N LYS A 286 -11.04 -19.39 -1.75
CA LYS A 286 -10.04 -20.11 -0.95
C LYS A 286 -8.64 -19.53 -1.16
N LYS A 287 -8.26 -19.29 -2.42
CA LYS A 287 -6.96 -18.68 -2.78
C LYS A 287 -6.84 -17.26 -2.21
N TYR A 288 -7.91 -16.47 -2.28
CA TYR A 288 -7.96 -15.12 -1.70
C TYR A 288 -7.70 -15.15 -0.19
N ILE A 289 -8.38 -16.04 0.53
CA ILE A 289 -8.21 -16.22 1.98
C ILE A 289 -6.77 -16.62 2.32
N ASP A 290 -6.15 -17.49 1.53
CA ASP A 290 -4.77 -17.92 1.74
C ASP A 290 -3.76 -16.77 1.55
N VAL A 291 -3.89 -16.02 0.45
CA VAL A 291 -3.01 -14.87 0.15
C VAL A 291 -3.21 -13.76 1.19
N TRP A 292 -4.46 -13.48 1.57
CA TRP A 292 -4.76 -12.52 2.63
C TRP A 292 -4.16 -12.96 3.96
N ARG A 293 -4.31 -14.23 4.34
CA ARG A 293 -3.76 -14.78 5.59
C ARG A 293 -2.25 -14.63 5.63
N GLU A 294 -1.54 -15.08 4.59
CA GLU A 294 -0.08 -15.01 4.53
C GLU A 294 0.40 -13.56 4.60
N GLY A 295 -0.18 -12.68 3.77
CA GLY A 295 0.21 -11.27 3.75
C GLY A 295 -0.10 -10.53 5.05
N ALA A 296 -1.29 -10.72 5.63
CA ALA A 296 -1.66 -10.11 6.91
C ALA A 296 -0.75 -10.62 8.06
N TYR A 297 -0.46 -11.91 8.10
CA TYR A 297 0.43 -12.49 9.11
C TYR A 297 1.86 -11.95 8.97
N ASP A 298 2.37 -11.85 7.75
CA ASP A 298 3.68 -11.25 7.46
C ASP A 298 3.74 -9.80 7.91
N ILE A 299 2.73 -8.98 7.62
CA ILE A 299 2.71 -7.56 8.03
C ILE A 299 2.80 -7.46 9.55
N ILE A 300 1.96 -8.19 10.28
CA ILE A 300 1.90 -8.05 11.73
C ILE A 300 3.18 -8.59 12.40
N THR A 301 3.72 -9.71 11.91
CA THR A 301 4.98 -10.27 12.45
C THR A 301 6.19 -9.40 12.10
N GLN A 302 6.28 -8.88 10.87
CA GLN A 302 7.34 -7.93 10.48
C GLN A 302 7.26 -6.65 11.28
N TYR A 303 6.05 -6.10 11.48
CA TYR A 303 5.86 -4.91 12.31
C TYR A 303 6.26 -5.16 13.76
N SER A 304 5.78 -6.26 14.36
CA SER A 304 6.10 -6.64 15.74
C SER A 304 7.60 -6.82 15.93
N THR A 305 8.28 -7.49 15.01
CA THR A 305 9.74 -7.70 15.11
C THR A 305 10.55 -6.41 14.95
N ILE A 306 10.16 -5.51 14.04
CA ILE A 306 10.92 -4.28 13.72
C ILE A 306 10.65 -3.16 14.73
N PHE A 307 9.42 -3.02 15.23
CA PHE A 307 9.01 -1.88 16.07
C PHE A 307 8.72 -2.27 17.52
N LEU A 308 8.28 -3.50 17.81
CA LEU A 308 7.97 -3.95 19.18
C LEU A 308 9.11 -4.78 19.82
N GLY A 309 9.84 -5.55 19.02
CA GLY A 309 10.94 -6.41 19.48
C GLY A 309 12.19 -5.65 19.93
N GLN A 310 12.36 -4.40 19.48
CA GLN A 310 13.57 -3.60 19.71
C GLN A 310 13.65 -3.02 21.14
N HIS A 311 12.55 -3.00 21.89
CA HIS A 311 12.50 -2.52 23.28
C HIS A 311 12.95 -3.56 24.33
N HIS A 312 13.23 -4.82 23.95
CA HIS A 312 13.64 -5.87 24.90
C HIS A 312 15.15 -6.17 24.91
N GLN A 313 15.97 -5.58 24.02
CA GLN A 313 17.42 -5.75 24.07
C GLN A 313 18.05 -4.65 24.93
N ASN A 314 18.06 -4.88 26.25
CA ASN A 314 18.93 -4.17 27.19
C ASN A 314 20.39 -4.61 26.94
N PRO A 315 21.31 -3.75 26.49
CA PRO A 315 22.71 -4.12 26.36
C PRO A 315 23.41 -3.97 27.71
N GLN A 316 23.29 -4.97 28.58
CA GLN A 316 24.21 -5.13 29.72
C GLN A 316 24.93 -6.48 29.63
N THR A 317 26.09 -6.47 28.98
CA THR A 317 27.13 -7.46 29.23
C THR A 317 28.50 -6.77 29.28
N THR A 318 28.84 -6.25 30.45
CA THR A 318 30.24 -6.22 30.92
C THR A 318 30.26 -6.65 32.37
N SER A 319 31.15 -7.60 32.63
CA SER A 319 31.26 -8.46 33.81
C SER A 319 32.17 -7.87 34.89
N LEU A 320 32.08 -8.48 36.10
CA LEU A 320 32.99 -8.47 37.27
C LEU A 320 32.62 -7.52 38.46
N PRO A 321 32.98 -7.85 39.72
CA PRO A 321 32.30 -8.86 40.54
C PRO A 321 31.96 -8.37 41.98
N LYS A 322 31.23 -9.24 42.69
CA LYS A 322 30.65 -9.15 44.05
C LYS A 322 31.64 -8.81 45.18
N SER A 323 31.18 -8.09 46.21
CA SER A 323 31.38 -8.43 47.63
C SER A 323 30.37 -7.69 48.56
N PRO A 324 30.12 -8.20 49.80
CA PRO A 324 28.82 -8.07 50.49
C PRO A 324 28.88 -7.29 51.83
N THR A 325 27.73 -7.27 52.54
CA THR A 325 27.48 -6.80 53.95
C THR A 325 27.08 -5.32 54.07
N SER A 326 26.12 -4.85 54.91
CA SER A 326 25.39 -5.41 56.05
C SER A 326 24.12 -4.57 56.39
N HIS A 327 23.15 -5.20 57.08
CA HIS A 327 22.17 -4.69 58.06
C HIS A 327 21.40 -3.35 57.85
N ARG A 328 20.05 -3.41 57.86
CA ARG A 328 19.13 -3.18 59.03
C ARG A 328 17.81 -2.46 58.66
N ARG A 329 16.69 -3.16 58.91
CA ARG A 329 15.31 -2.75 59.31
C ARG A 329 14.50 -1.68 58.53
N PRO A 330 13.15 -1.84 58.47
CA PRO A 330 12.28 -0.97 57.69
C PRO A 330 11.87 0.27 58.50
N SER A 331 12.03 1.44 57.89
CA SER A 331 11.41 2.68 58.38
C SER A 331 10.56 3.26 57.27
N LEU A 332 9.25 3.27 57.52
CA LEU A 332 8.25 3.98 56.74
C LEU A 332 8.65 5.46 56.64
N GLN A 333 9.17 5.85 55.48
CA GLN A 333 9.24 7.24 55.06
C GLN A 333 8.64 7.32 53.67
N LEU A 334 7.50 8.03 53.59
CA LEU A 334 7.00 8.60 52.34
C LEU A 334 8.11 9.46 51.73
N GLN A 335 8.85 8.90 50.81
CA GLN A 335 9.70 9.65 49.89
C GLN A 335 9.02 9.55 48.52
N PHE A 336 8.60 10.71 48.03
CA PHE A 336 8.20 10.91 46.65
C PHE A 336 9.29 10.34 45.74
N ALA A 337 8.96 9.26 45.04
CA ALA A 337 9.79 8.77 43.96
C ALA A 337 9.89 9.88 42.91
N PRO A 338 11.09 10.25 42.43
CA PRO A 338 11.20 11.07 41.24
C PRO A 338 10.51 10.30 40.11
N LEU A 339 9.72 11.01 39.30
CA LEU A 339 8.99 10.48 38.16
C LEU A 339 9.85 9.40 37.47
N ALA A 340 9.33 8.17 37.45
CA ALA A 340 9.84 7.16 36.56
C ALA A 340 9.96 7.77 35.16
N PRO A 341 11.05 7.52 34.40
CA PRO A 341 11.03 7.83 32.99
C PRO A 341 9.86 7.06 32.39
N THR A 342 8.85 7.81 31.95
CA THR A 342 7.71 7.29 31.20
C THR A 342 8.25 6.34 30.13
N PRO A 343 7.81 5.06 30.10
CA PRO A 343 8.11 4.23 28.94
C PRO A 343 7.44 4.93 27.77
N THR A 344 8.22 5.53 26.88
CA THR A 344 7.75 5.99 25.58
C THR A 344 7.13 4.78 24.91
N LEU A 345 5.80 4.79 24.82
CA LEU A 345 5.02 3.81 24.08
C LEU A 345 5.55 3.81 22.64
N ALA A 346 6.41 2.85 22.29
CA ALA A 346 6.49 2.44 20.89
C ALA A 346 5.04 2.17 20.42
N PRO A 347 4.63 2.70 19.27
CA PRO A 347 3.23 2.99 19.01
C PRO A 347 2.50 1.69 18.76
N SER A 348 1.52 1.32 19.58
CA SER A 348 0.64 0.21 19.22
C SER A 348 -0.31 0.72 18.12
N LEU A 349 0.17 0.84 16.88
CA LEU A 349 -0.70 1.03 15.70
C LEU A 349 -1.37 -0.28 15.29
N LEU A 350 -0.98 -1.39 15.92
CA LEU A 350 -1.52 -2.73 15.69
C LEU A 350 -3.04 -2.82 15.89
N PRO A 351 -3.66 -2.20 16.93
CA PRO A 351 -5.11 -2.13 17.07
C PRO A 351 -5.82 -1.34 15.96
N LEU A 352 -5.14 -0.39 15.29
CA LEU A 352 -5.68 0.33 14.11
C LEU A 352 -5.51 -0.49 12.83
N LEU A 353 -4.43 -1.26 12.74
CA LEU A 353 -4.15 -2.15 11.61
C LEU A 353 -5.16 -3.31 11.53
N SER A 354 -5.50 -3.91 12.68
CA SER A 354 -6.44 -5.03 12.80
C SER A 354 -7.77 -4.84 12.04
N PRO A 355 -8.57 -3.78 12.30
CA PRO A 355 -9.82 -3.56 11.57
C PRO A 355 -9.60 -3.27 10.09
N HIS A 356 -8.48 -2.62 9.72
CA HIS A 356 -8.15 -2.34 8.32
C HIS A 356 -7.77 -3.61 7.53
N LEU A 357 -7.07 -4.57 8.15
CA LEU A 357 -6.79 -5.85 7.49
C LEU A 357 -8.09 -6.64 7.26
N VAL A 358 -8.96 -6.64 8.27
CA VAL A 358 -10.27 -7.32 8.23
C VAL A 358 -11.22 -6.66 7.22
N SER A 359 -11.13 -5.34 7.01
CA SER A 359 -11.97 -4.63 6.04
C SER A 359 -11.68 -5.00 4.57
N HIS A 360 -10.53 -5.58 4.26
CA HIS A 360 -10.29 -6.15 2.92
C HIS A 360 -10.98 -7.51 2.72
N LEU A 361 -11.15 -8.29 3.81
CA LEU A 361 -11.71 -9.64 3.76
C LEU A 361 -13.24 -9.65 3.84
N LEU A 362 -13.83 -8.90 4.77
CA LEU A 362 -15.25 -8.96 5.10
C LEU A 362 -16.21 -8.56 3.97
N PRO A 363 -15.99 -7.45 3.24
CA PRO A 363 -16.88 -7.04 2.15
C PRO A 363 -16.98 -8.10 1.05
N LEU A 364 -15.84 -8.70 0.68
CA LEU A 364 -15.80 -9.76 -0.33
C LEU A 364 -16.55 -11.01 0.15
N LEU A 365 -16.38 -11.41 1.42
CA LEU A 365 -17.13 -12.53 1.98
C LEU A 365 -18.65 -12.26 1.99
N LYS A 366 -19.07 -11.05 2.39
CA LYS A 366 -20.49 -10.68 2.43
C LYS A 366 -21.16 -10.71 1.06
N THR A 367 -20.46 -10.33 -0.01
CA THR A 367 -21.03 -10.31 -1.37
C THR A 367 -20.98 -11.67 -2.06
N THR A 368 -19.97 -12.49 -1.77
CA THR A 368 -19.71 -13.75 -2.50
C THR A 368 -20.33 -14.98 -1.84
N LEU A 369 -20.34 -15.06 -0.51
CA LEU A 369 -20.86 -16.23 0.20
C LEU A 369 -22.36 -16.50 -0.09
N PRO A 370 -23.24 -15.50 -0.17
CA PRO A 370 -24.65 -15.72 -0.52
C PRO A 370 -24.89 -16.25 -1.92
N LEU A 371 -23.89 -16.25 -2.81
CA LEU A 371 -24.02 -16.79 -4.17
C LEU A 371 -23.71 -18.30 -4.21
N LEU A 372 -22.89 -18.78 -3.28
CA LEU A 372 -22.42 -20.16 -3.24
C LEU A 372 -23.50 -21.14 -2.75
N PRO A 373 -23.43 -22.42 -3.15
CA PRO A 373 -24.29 -23.48 -2.65
C PRO A 373 -23.83 -23.97 -1.27
N LEU A 374 -24.77 -24.49 -0.48
CA LEU A 374 -24.56 -24.98 0.90
C LEU A 374 -23.37 -25.94 1.05
N PRO A 375 -23.13 -26.94 0.17
CA PRO A 375 -22.05 -27.91 0.36
C PRO A 375 -20.63 -27.32 0.30
N LEU A 376 -20.43 -26.15 -0.30
CA LEU A 376 -19.11 -25.52 -0.43
C LEU A 376 -18.74 -24.67 0.80
N LEU A 377 -19.74 -24.17 1.54
CA LEU A 377 -19.56 -23.30 2.71
C LEU A 377 -18.78 -23.94 3.88
N PRO A 378 -18.98 -25.20 4.29
CA PRO A 378 -18.27 -25.81 5.41
C PRO A 378 -16.75 -25.78 5.24
N SER A 379 -16.27 -26.03 4.01
CA SER A 379 -14.83 -26.04 3.72
C SER A 379 -14.20 -24.64 3.85
N LEU A 380 -14.93 -23.59 3.44
CA LEU A 380 -14.52 -22.20 3.57
C LEU A 380 -14.55 -21.73 5.03
N LEU A 381 -15.59 -22.10 5.78
CA LEU A 381 -15.70 -21.78 7.20
C LEU A 381 -14.55 -22.42 7.98
N THR A 382 -14.23 -23.68 7.68
CA THR A 382 -13.11 -24.39 8.30
C THR A 382 -11.79 -23.65 8.05
N GLN A 383 -11.52 -23.26 6.81
CA GLN A 383 -10.31 -22.50 6.44
C GLN A 383 -10.25 -21.15 7.16
N LEU A 384 -11.35 -20.39 7.21
CA LEU A 384 -11.44 -19.11 7.92
C LEU A 384 -11.31 -19.25 9.43
N THR A 385 -11.83 -20.34 10.00
CA THR A 385 -11.71 -20.63 11.44
C THR A 385 -10.26 -20.96 11.80
N TYR A 386 -9.58 -21.79 11.00
CA TYR A 386 -8.14 -22.02 11.17
C TYR A 386 -7.34 -20.74 11.00
N CYS A 387 -7.69 -19.92 10.01
CA CYS A 387 -7.10 -18.62 9.79
C CYS A 387 -7.24 -17.72 11.03
N ALA A 388 -8.47 -17.50 11.52
CA ALA A 388 -8.72 -16.68 12.69
C ALA A 388 -8.01 -17.23 13.95
N THR A 389 -7.96 -18.55 14.13
CA THR A 389 -7.25 -19.20 15.23
C THR A 389 -5.73 -18.95 15.18
N ALA A 390 -5.14 -18.86 13.98
CA ALA A 390 -3.73 -18.48 13.86
C ALA A 390 -3.49 -17.02 14.30
N PHE A 391 -4.44 -16.13 14.02
CA PHE A 391 -4.36 -14.72 14.36
C PHE A 391 -4.66 -14.40 15.84
N THR A 392 -5.30 -15.30 16.61
CA THR A 392 -5.50 -15.08 18.06
C THR A 392 -4.17 -14.97 18.81
N ARG A 393 -3.11 -15.66 18.33
CA ARG A 393 -1.74 -15.56 18.89
C ARG A 393 -1.15 -14.16 18.76
N VAL A 394 -1.65 -13.39 17.81
CA VAL A 394 -1.21 -12.04 17.48
C VAL A 394 -2.21 -10.99 18.01
N GLY A 395 -3.22 -11.43 18.75
CA GLY A 395 -4.23 -10.55 19.37
C GLY A 395 -5.37 -10.13 18.44
N LEU A 396 -5.54 -10.78 17.28
CA LEU A 396 -6.64 -10.52 16.35
C LEU A 396 -7.60 -11.72 16.32
N ASP A 397 -8.81 -11.56 16.85
CA ASP A 397 -9.89 -12.56 16.74
C ASP A 397 -11.10 -11.97 16.01
N PHE A 398 -11.41 -12.52 14.84
CA PHE A 398 -12.54 -12.11 14.00
C PHE A 398 -13.57 -13.25 13.79
N ARG A 399 -13.51 -14.32 14.60
CA ARG A 399 -14.44 -15.46 14.48
C ARG A 399 -15.91 -15.05 14.66
N GLY A 400 -16.20 -14.15 15.58
CA GLY A 400 -17.57 -13.63 15.79
C GLY A 400 -18.13 -12.93 14.55
N LEU A 401 -17.29 -12.18 13.82
CA LEU A 401 -17.69 -11.50 12.59
C LEU A 401 -17.94 -12.50 11.45
N VAL A 402 -17.10 -13.53 11.33
CA VAL A 402 -17.26 -14.59 10.32
C VAL A 402 -18.52 -15.40 10.59
N ALA A 403 -18.80 -15.76 11.84
CA ALA A 403 -19.99 -16.52 12.22
C ALA A 403 -21.28 -15.83 11.76
N GLY A 404 -21.41 -14.52 11.99
CA GLY A 404 -22.60 -13.76 11.54
C GLY A 404 -22.77 -13.75 10.02
N ILE A 405 -21.68 -13.62 9.26
CA ILE A 405 -21.75 -13.60 7.78
C ILE A 405 -22.12 -14.98 7.23
N PHE A 406 -21.56 -16.06 7.79
CA PHE A 406 -21.92 -17.41 7.39
C PHE A 406 -23.36 -17.77 7.75
N SER A 407 -23.85 -17.35 8.92
CA SER A 407 -25.26 -17.53 9.30
C SER A 407 -26.21 -16.91 8.25
N SER A 408 -25.97 -15.66 7.86
CA SER A 408 -26.76 -14.99 6.81
C SER A 408 -26.67 -15.72 5.46
N ALA A 409 -25.47 -16.11 5.04
CA ALA A 409 -25.28 -16.80 3.76
C ALA A 409 -25.94 -18.20 3.73
N VAL A 410 -25.96 -18.91 4.87
CA VAL A 410 -26.66 -20.19 5.00
C VAL A 410 -28.17 -19.98 4.87
N VAL A 411 -28.75 -18.97 5.52
CA VAL A 411 -30.18 -18.63 5.39
C VAL A 411 -30.54 -18.32 3.94
N ASP A 412 -29.75 -17.48 3.25
CA ASP A 412 -29.98 -17.13 1.84
C ASP A 412 -29.86 -18.35 0.92
N ALA A 413 -28.90 -19.24 1.16
CA ALA A 413 -28.72 -20.45 0.39
C ALA A 413 -29.85 -21.46 0.63
N VAL A 414 -30.35 -21.58 1.86
CA VAL A 414 -31.53 -22.40 2.16
C VAL A 414 -32.77 -21.82 1.50
N HIS A 415 -33.00 -20.51 1.58
CA HIS A 415 -34.16 -19.88 0.97
C HIS A 415 -34.19 -20.11 -0.55
N ARG A 416 -33.04 -19.94 -1.23
CA ARG A 416 -32.89 -20.27 -2.66
C ARG A 416 -33.15 -21.76 -2.94
N GLY A 417 -32.52 -22.66 -2.19
CA GLY A 417 -32.72 -24.11 -2.38
C GLY A 417 -34.17 -24.55 -2.18
N LEU A 418 -34.89 -23.95 -1.22
CA LEU A 418 -36.31 -24.23 -0.98
C LEU A 418 -37.21 -23.66 -2.09
N LEU A 419 -36.87 -22.50 -2.67
CA LEU A 419 -37.55 -21.97 -3.84
C LEU A 419 -37.33 -22.85 -5.07
N ASP A 420 -36.09 -23.25 -5.33
CA ASP A 420 -35.74 -24.16 -6.42
C ASP A 420 -36.49 -25.50 -6.27
N ALA A 421 -36.56 -26.04 -5.05
CA ALA A 421 -37.39 -27.22 -4.76
C ALA A 421 -38.88 -26.99 -5.07
N GLY A 422 -39.41 -25.79 -4.79
CA GLY A 422 -40.77 -25.40 -5.17
C GLY A 422 -41.02 -25.40 -6.68
N THR A 423 -40.04 -25.01 -7.49
CA THR A 423 -40.18 -25.07 -8.96
C THR A 423 -40.28 -26.48 -9.51
N VAL A 424 -39.73 -27.48 -8.80
CA VAL A 424 -39.86 -28.91 -9.15
C VAL A 424 -41.28 -29.41 -8.93
N PHE A 425 -42.00 -28.79 -7.99
CA PHE A 425 -43.40 -29.11 -7.67
C PHE A 425 -44.39 -28.38 -8.58
N SER A 426 -44.09 -27.13 -8.97
CA SER A 426 -44.99 -26.31 -9.76
C SER A 426 -45.28 -26.95 -11.12
N TYR A 427 -46.54 -27.34 -11.32
CA TYR A 427 -47.06 -27.78 -12.61
C TYR A 427 -47.19 -26.54 -13.51
N ALA A 428 -46.36 -26.41 -14.54
CA ALA A 428 -46.56 -25.40 -15.57
C ALA A 428 -47.74 -25.83 -16.46
N PRO A 429 -48.92 -25.17 -16.44
CA PRO A 429 -49.88 -25.34 -17.52
C PRO A 429 -49.24 -24.86 -18.83
N PRO A 430 -49.49 -25.52 -19.98
CA PRO A 430 -48.98 -25.02 -21.26
C PRO A 430 -49.47 -23.58 -21.48
N PRO A 431 -48.62 -22.69 -22.04
CA PRO A 431 -49.01 -21.30 -22.27
C PRO A 431 -50.25 -21.26 -23.16
N ALA A 432 -51.25 -20.47 -22.76
CA ALA A 432 -52.40 -20.17 -23.60
C ALA A 432 -51.90 -19.66 -24.97
N PRO A 433 -52.40 -20.19 -26.11
CA PRO A 433 -51.94 -19.75 -27.41
C PRO A 433 -52.16 -18.25 -27.54
N SER A 434 -51.07 -17.53 -27.81
CA SER A 434 -51.06 -16.11 -28.11
C SER A 434 -52.05 -15.79 -29.22
N GLN A 435 -52.83 -14.73 -29.01
CA GLN A 435 -53.89 -14.24 -29.89
C GLN A 435 -53.43 -14.13 -31.35
N ALA A 436 -53.90 -15.04 -32.19
CA ALA A 436 -53.98 -14.83 -33.63
C ALA A 436 -55.21 -15.58 -34.19
N ALA A 437 -56.24 -14.79 -34.48
CA ALA A 437 -57.28 -14.99 -35.48
C ALA A 437 -57.89 -16.40 -35.68
N SER A 438 -59.17 -16.53 -35.29
CA SER A 438 -60.32 -16.84 -36.16
C SER A 438 -61.36 -17.81 -35.54
N LYS A 439 -62.57 -17.26 -35.47
CA LYS A 439 -63.93 -17.80 -35.26
C LYS A 439 -64.12 -19.33 -35.10
N LYS A 440 -64.77 -19.65 -33.96
CA LYS A 440 -65.44 -20.90 -33.52
C LYS A 440 -64.50 -22.05 -33.07
N ALA A 441 -64.24 -22.08 -31.77
CA ALA A 441 -63.76 -23.26 -31.04
C ALA A 441 -64.66 -23.49 -29.80
N PRO A 442 -64.85 -24.74 -29.33
CA PRO A 442 -65.69 -25.06 -28.17
C PRO A 442 -65.02 -24.64 -26.84
N LEU A 443 -65.80 -24.69 -25.75
CA LEU A 443 -65.40 -24.42 -24.36
C LEU A 443 -64.03 -25.01 -23.97
N PRO A 444 -63.27 -24.38 -23.05
CA PRO A 444 -61.95 -24.85 -22.64
C PRO A 444 -62.05 -26.21 -21.94
N SER A 445 -61.67 -27.29 -22.63
CA SER A 445 -61.57 -28.63 -22.08
C SER A 445 -60.29 -28.78 -21.24
N LYS A 446 -60.50 -29.08 -19.96
CA LYS A 446 -59.67 -29.87 -19.01
C LYS A 446 -58.15 -29.66 -19.07
N GLY A 447 -57.60 -29.00 -18.03
CA GLY A 447 -56.22 -29.31 -17.60
C GLY A 447 -56.10 -30.81 -17.27
N LYS A 448 -54.88 -31.37 -17.33
CA LYS A 448 -54.64 -32.80 -17.02
C LYS A 448 -55.35 -33.20 -15.75
N GLN A 449 -56.02 -34.35 -15.78
CA GLN A 449 -56.74 -34.88 -14.63
C GLN A 449 -55.75 -35.28 -13.52
N PRO A 450 -56.12 -35.11 -12.23
CA PRO A 450 -55.29 -35.55 -11.11
C PRO A 450 -54.76 -36.99 -11.24
N SER A 451 -55.59 -37.92 -11.70
CA SER A 451 -55.21 -39.32 -11.93
C SER A 451 -54.10 -39.51 -13.00
N GLU A 452 -53.96 -38.59 -13.95
CA GLU A 452 -53.05 -38.70 -15.10
C GLU A 452 -51.59 -38.37 -14.74
N TRP A 453 -51.35 -37.60 -13.67
CA TRP A 453 -50.01 -37.13 -13.33
C TRP A 453 -49.65 -37.11 -11.84
N LEU A 454 -50.64 -37.07 -10.94
CA LEU A 454 -50.39 -37.04 -9.49
C LEU A 454 -50.22 -38.44 -8.87
N VAL A 455 -50.71 -39.49 -9.53
CA VAL A 455 -50.73 -40.86 -8.99
C VAL A 455 -50.12 -41.86 -9.98
N VAL A 456 -49.44 -42.89 -9.46
CA VAL A 456 -49.05 -44.05 -10.26
C VAL A 456 -50.22 -45.03 -10.32
N SER A 457 -50.89 -45.11 -11.47
CA SER A 457 -51.91 -46.14 -11.71
C SER A 457 -51.26 -47.49 -12.07
N PRO A 458 -51.75 -48.65 -11.58
CA PRO A 458 -52.95 -48.86 -10.77
C PRO A 458 -52.59 -49.33 -9.35
N LEU A 459 -52.12 -48.45 -8.48
CA LEU A 459 -52.15 -48.77 -7.05
C LEU A 459 -53.59 -48.60 -6.54
N PRO A 460 -54.15 -49.55 -5.76
CA PRO A 460 -55.41 -49.31 -5.07
C PRO A 460 -55.20 -48.11 -4.13
N LEU A 461 -55.80 -46.97 -4.47
CA LEU A 461 -55.85 -45.82 -3.57
C LEU A 461 -56.53 -46.32 -2.28
N PRO A 462 -55.93 -46.08 -1.10
CA PRO A 462 -56.61 -46.37 0.15
C PRO A 462 -57.95 -45.62 0.13
N THR A 463 -59.03 -46.35 0.38
CA THR A 463 -60.37 -45.80 0.61
C THR A 463 -60.27 -44.72 1.68
N PRO A 464 -61.12 -43.66 1.67
CA PRO A 464 -61.13 -42.64 2.73
C PRO A 464 -61.69 -43.28 4.02
N ALA A 465 -60.88 -44.11 4.66
CA ALA A 465 -61.10 -44.57 6.02
C ALA A 465 -60.43 -43.54 6.93
N ALA A 466 -61.25 -42.96 7.80
CA ALA A 466 -60.99 -42.30 9.09
C ALA A 466 -59.51 -41.98 9.45
N PRO A 467 -59.24 -40.81 10.07
CA PRO A 467 -57.89 -40.31 10.34
C PRO A 467 -57.08 -41.36 11.12
N ALA A 468 -56.26 -42.12 10.40
CA ALA A 468 -55.22 -42.90 11.05
C ALA A 468 -54.27 -41.87 11.64
N ALA A 469 -54.24 -41.82 12.97
CA ALA A 469 -53.40 -40.94 13.77
C ALA A 469 -52.00 -40.78 13.15
N PRO A 470 -51.39 -39.60 13.22
CA PRO A 470 -50.09 -39.33 12.61
C PRO A 470 -49.09 -40.32 13.20
N THR A 471 -48.76 -41.39 12.48
CA THR A 471 -47.81 -42.38 12.97
C THR A 471 -46.43 -41.74 12.97
N GLN A 472 -46.07 -41.16 14.10
CA GLN A 472 -44.75 -40.69 14.52
C GLN A 472 -43.66 -41.79 14.54
N GLN A 473 -43.89 -42.94 13.88
CA GLN A 473 -43.16 -44.19 14.13
C GLN A 473 -41.99 -44.46 13.17
N GLY A 474 -41.72 -43.58 12.19
CA GLY A 474 -40.56 -43.68 11.30
C GLY A 474 -39.38 -42.79 11.74
N PRO A 475 -38.12 -43.12 11.34
CA PRO A 475 -36.98 -42.22 11.54
C PRO A 475 -37.19 -40.90 10.80
N ALA A 476 -36.85 -39.76 11.43
CA ALA A 476 -37.05 -38.41 10.89
C ALA A 476 -36.31 -38.11 9.56
N HIS A 477 -35.43 -39.01 9.10
CA HIS A 477 -34.65 -38.87 7.87
C HIS A 477 -35.14 -39.74 6.70
N ILE A 478 -36.13 -40.62 6.93
CA ILE A 478 -36.63 -41.56 5.92
C ILE A 478 -38.04 -41.11 5.48
N PRO A 479 -38.26 -40.79 4.20
CA PRO A 479 -39.57 -40.38 3.72
C PRO A 479 -40.60 -41.52 3.87
N PRO A 480 -41.86 -41.23 4.27
CA PRO A 480 -42.92 -42.22 4.35
C PRO A 480 -43.18 -42.92 3.01
N GLN A 481 -43.34 -44.25 3.03
CA GLN A 481 -43.63 -45.04 1.83
C GLN A 481 -44.95 -44.62 1.15
N ALA A 482 -45.89 -44.03 1.90
CA ALA A 482 -47.14 -43.50 1.35
C ALA A 482 -46.91 -42.43 0.25
N LEU A 483 -45.81 -41.66 0.33
CA LEU A 483 -45.51 -40.62 -0.66
C LEU A 483 -45.03 -41.19 -2.00
N THR A 484 -44.61 -42.46 -2.09
CA THR A 484 -44.14 -43.05 -3.35
C THR A 484 -45.28 -43.31 -4.33
N ALA A 485 -46.53 -43.40 -3.85
CA ALA A 485 -47.71 -43.48 -4.69
C ALA A 485 -47.97 -42.18 -5.48
N TYR A 486 -47.31 -41.08 -5.10
CA TYR A 486 -47.49 -39.74 -5.65
C TYR A 486 -46.17 -39.17 -6.19
N PRO A 487 -45.80 -39.40 -7.46
CA PRO A 487 -44.47 -39.05 -7.98
C PRO A 487 -44.09 -37.57 -7.87
N PRO A 488 -44.99 -36.58 -8.11
CA PRO A 488 -44.67 -35.17 -7.93
C PRO A 488 -44.35 -34.80 -6.48
N LEU A 489 -45.12 -35.36 -5.52
CA LEU A 489 -44.88 -35.18 -4.09
C LEU A 489 -43.58 -35.86 -3.63
N ALA A 490 -43.27 -37.05 -4.16
CA ALA A 490 -42.01 -37.74 -3.88
C ALA A 490 -40.80 -36.94 -4.40
N ARG A 491 -40.89 -36.38 -5.61
CA ARG A 491 -39.84 -35.51 -6.19
C ARG A 491 -39.64 -34.23 -5.38
N TYR A 492 -40.73 -33.58 -4.98
CA TYR A 492 -40.68 -32.40 -4.12
C TYR A 492 -40.07 -32.71 -2.75
N THR A 493 -40.49 -33.81 -2.13
CA THR A 493 -39.93 -34.28 -0.84
C THR A 493 -38.43 -34.56 -0.96
N ASN A 494 -37.99 -35.24 -2.02
CA ASN A 494 -36.57 -35.51 -2.25
C ASN A 494 -35.76 -34.23 -2.47
N ALA A 495 -36.31 -33.24 -3.18
CA ALA A 495 -35.68 -31.94 -3.36
C ALA A 495 -35.52 -31.19 -2.02
N LEU A 496 -36.59 -31.14 -1.20
CA LEU A 496 -36.54 -30.56 0.15
C LEU A 496 -35.52 -31.28 1.04
N LEU A 497 -35.53 -32.62 1.06
CA LEU A 497 -34.55 -33.42 1.80
C LEU A 497 -33.12 -33.19 1.30
N GLY A 498 -32.92 -32.95 0.01
CA GLY A 498 -31.62 -32.56 -0.54
C GLY A 498 -31.08 -31.27 0.09
N VAL A 499 -31.94 -30.25 0.22
CA VAL A 499 -31.59 -28.98 0.91
C VAL A 499 -31.30 -29.22 2.39
N LEU A 500 -32.14 -29.99 3.09
CA LEU A 500 -31.95 -30.29 4.50
C LEU A 500 -30.66 -31.10 4.75
N ASN A 501 -30.34 -32.06 3.88
CA ASN A 501 -29.11 -32.83 3.95
C ASN A 501 -27.87 -31.96 3.72
N ALA A 502 -27.93 -31.00 2.81
CA ALA A 502 -26.85 -30.03 2.62
C ALA A 502 -26.71 -29.10 3.84
N LEU A 503 -27.83 -28.67 4.44
CA LEU A 503 -27.84 -27.85 5.66
C LEU A 503 -27.21 -28.57 6.86
N ARG A 504 -27.35 -29.90 6.97
CA ARG A 504 -26.71 -30.69 8.07
C ARG A 504 -25.21 -30.51 8.16
N LEU A 505 -24.54 -30.19 7.06
CA LEU A 505 -23.09 -29.96 7.04
C LEU A 505 -22.71 -28.65 7.74
N LEU A 506 -23.64 -27.70 7.85
CA LEU A 506 -23.45 -26.41 8.50
C LEU A 506 -24.80 -25.82 8.95
N ALA A 507 -25.24 -26.18 10.16
CA ALA A 507 -26.49 -25.71 10.76
C ALA A 507 -26.25 -24.90 12.06
N PRO A 508 -25.95 -23.59 11.97
CA PRO A 508 -25.83 -22.73 13.15
C PRO A 508 -27.14 -22.69 13.95
N VAL A 509 -27.07 -22.88 15.28
CA VAL A 509 -28.27 -22.90 16.14
C VAL A 509 -29.03 -21.57 16.11
N GLY A 510 -28.32 -20.45 15.94
CA GLY A 510 -28.91 -19.11 15.93
C GLY A 510 -29.87 -18.82 14.77
N ILE A 511 -29.83 -19.59 13.67
CA ILE A 511 -30.69 -19.39 12.50
C ILE A 511 -31.86 -20.38 12.44
N MET A 512 -32.02 -21.24 13.45
CA MET A 512 -33.01 -22.33 13.44
C MET A 512 -34.43 -21.81 13.13
N LEU A 513 -34.87 -20.76 13.84
CA LEU A 513 -36.23 -20.22 13.70
C LEU A 513 -36.45 -19.56 12.32
N GLU A 514 -35.44 -18.89 11.78
CA GLU A 514 -35.49 -18.29 10.44
C GLU A 514 -35.60 -19.36 9.35
N VAL A 515 -34.83 -20.44 9.47
CA VAL A 515 -34.87 -21.57 8.54
C VAL A 515 -36.22 -22.31 8.63
N VAL A 516 -36.77 -22.48 9.83
CA VAL A 516 -38.12 -23.04 10.02
C VAL A 516 -39.15 -22.16 9.31
N GLY A 517 -39.11 -20.84 9.50
CA GLY A 517 -40.01 -19.90 8.82
C GLY A 517 -39.88 -19.95 7.29
N ALA A 518 -38.66 -20.08 6.75
CA ALA A 518 -38.41 -20.23 5.32
C ALA A 518 -39.01 -21.54 4.76
N LEU A 519 -38.86 -22.66 5.49
CA LEU A 519 -39.44 -23.95 5.15
C LEU A 519 -40.98 -23.89 5.15
N GLU A 520 -41.56 -23.31 6.20
CA GLU A 520 -43.02 -23.15 6.29
C GLU A 520 -43.55 -22.25 5.18
N GLY A 521 -42.83 -21.18 4.82
CA GLY A 521 -43.16 -20.34 3.67
C GLY A 521 -43.12 -21.09 2.33
N ALA A 522 -42.16 -22.01 2.16
CA ALA A 522 -42.04 -22.84 0.96
C ALA A 522 -43.16 -23.89 0.87
N LEU A 523 -43.45 -24.57 1.98
CA LEU A 523 -44.57 -25.52 2.09
C LEU A 523 -45.90 -24.79 1.86
N ARG A 524 -46.12 -23.62 2.46
CA ARG A 524 -47.34 -22.84 2.23
C ARG A 524 -47.56 -22.52 0.75
N ARG A 525 -46.53 -22.02 0.04
CA ARG A 525 -46.63 -21.70 -1.40
C ARG A 525 -47.01 -22.93 -2.24
N ALA A 526 -46.33 -24.05 -2.00
CA ALA A 526 -46.65 -25.31 -2.70
C ALA A 526 -48.05 -25.83 -2.33
N GLY A 527 -48.47 -25.69 -1.06
CA GLY A 527 -49.80 -26.07 -0.60
C GLY A 527 -50.91 -25.24 -1.23
N GLU A 528 -50.75 -23.91 -1.32
CA GLU A 528 -51.70 -23.01 -1.99
C GLU A 528 -51.80 -23.30 -3.50
N GLU A 529 -50.68 -23.57 -4.17
CA GLU A 529 -50.66 -23.99 -5.58
C GLU A 529 -51.40 -25.32 -5.79
N LEU A 530 -51.18 -26.28 -4.88
CA LEU A 530 -51.85 -27.58 -4.92
C LEU A 530 -53.35 -27.47 -4.63
N GLU A 531 -53.74 -26.75 -3.57
CA GLU A 531 -55.13 -26.55 -3.20
C GLU A 531 -55.91 -25.84 -4.32
N GLY A 532 -55.32 -24.79 -4.92
CA GLY A 532 -55.94 -24.08 -6.05
C GLY A 532 -56.19 -24.99 -7.26
N TYR A 533 -55.30 -25.96 -7.51
CA TYR A 533 -55.50 -26.97 -8.54
C TYR A 533 -56.58 -28.00 -8.14
N LEU A 534 -56.53 -28.53 -6.91
CA LEU A 534 -57.45 -29.57 -6.43
C LEU A 534 -58.89 -29.06 -6.26
N ARG A 535 -59.09 -27.78 -5.92
CA ARG A 535 -60.41 -27.15 -5.79
C ARG A 535 -61.26 -27.23 -7.07
N GLY A 536 -60.64 -27.38 -8.23
CA GLY A 536 -61.35 -27.60 -9.51
C GLY A 536 -61.99 -28.98 -9.66
N PHE A 537 -61.63 -29.94 -8.80
CA PHE A 537 -62.05 -31.35 -8.88
C PHE A 537 -62.78 -31.86 -7.63
N VAL A 538 -62.65 -31.18 -6.49
CA VAL A 538 -63.34 -31.55 -5.24
C VAL A 538 -64.79 -31.08 -5.27
N VAL A 539 -65.73 -32.00 -5.05
CA VAL A 539 -67.16 -31.66 -4.90
C VAL A 539 -67.43 -31.26 -3.46
N VAL A 540 -67.83 -30.01 -3.23
CA VAL A 540 -68.38 -29.55 -1.95
C VAL A 540 -69.83 -30.02 -1.89
N GLU A 541 -70.16 -30.91 -0.95
CA GLU A 541 -71.56 -31.25 -0.65
C GLU A 541 -72.23 -30.01 -0.04
N GLU A 542 -72.84 -29.17 -0.85
CA GLU A 542 -73.82 -28.21 -0.34
C GLU A 542 -75.03 -28.98 0.19
N VAL A 543 -75.18 -28.95 1.51
CA VAL A 543 -76.33 -29.48 2.22
C VAL A 543 -77.59 -28.72 1.78
N GLU A 544 -78.53 -29.50 1.23
CA GLU A 544 -79.97 -29.25 1.06
C GLU A 544 -80.48 -28.38 -0.13
N GLY A 545 -81.18 -29.08 -1.03
CA GLY A 545 -82.58 -28.72 -1.31
C GLY A 545 -82.91 -28.27 -2.73
N GLY A 546 -83.05 -29.20 -3.68
CA GLY A 546 -83.55 -28.86 -5.01
C GLY A 546 -83.88 -30.06 -5.89
N LYS A 547 -84.96 -30.77 -5.57
CA LYS A 547 -85.57 -31.78 -6.44
C LYS A 547 -86.06 -31.10 -7.74
N GLY A 548 -85.27 -31.20 -8.81
CA GLY A 548 -85.65 -30.75 -10.15
C GLY A 548 -85.63 -31.92 -11.12
N ASP A 549 -86.82 -32.40 -11.48
CA ASP A 549 -87.05 -33.35 -12.58
C ASP A 549 -86.28 -32.94 -13.83
N ARG A 550 -85.45 -33.86 -14.36
CA ARG A 550 -85.14 -33.94 -15.79
C ARG A 550 -85.07 -35.40 -16.21
N ASP A 551 -86.20 -35.89 -16.69
CA ASP A 551 -86.25 -36.99 -17.65
C ASP A 551 -85.51 -36.57 -18.94
N GLY A 552 -84.57 -37.39 -19.42
CA GLY A 552 -83.98 -37.24 -20.76
C GLY A 552 -82.63 -37.93 -20.97
N ASP A 553 -82.67 -39.14 -21.54
CA ASP A 553 -81.60 -39.90 -22.23
C ASP A 553 -80.31 -40.26 -21.46
N GLY A 554 -80.29 -41.50 -20.99
CA GLY A 554 -79.12 -42.19 -20.44
C GLY A 554 -78.31 -42.92 -21.52
N ASP A 555 -76.98 -42.73 -21.42
CA ASP A 555 -75.92 -43.76 -21.51
C ASP A 555 -74.53 -43.10 -21.30
N GLY A 556 -74.42 -41.78 -21.50
CA GLY A 556 -73.18 -41.01 -21.28
C GLY A 556 -73.01 -40.42 -19.86
N SER A 557 -74.08 -40.29 -19.07
CA SER A 557 -74.05 -39.56 -17.78
C SER A 557 -73.44 -40.38 -16.63
N GLU A 558 -73.70 -41.70 -16.55
CA GLU A 558 -73.16 -42.53 -15.46
C GLU A 558 -71.64 -42.71 -15.53
N GLY A 559 -71.07 -42.75 -16.75
CA GLY A 559 -69.63 -42.85 -16.95
C GLY A 559 -68.89 -41.58 -16.53
N GLU A 560 -69.42 -40.41 -16.90
CA GLU A 560 -68.86 -39.11 -16.51
C GLU A 560 -69.00 -38.83 -15.01
N GLU A 561 -70.07 -39.31 -14.38
CA GLU A 561 -70.29 -39.19 -12.93
C GLU A 561 -69.31 -40.06 -12.15
N ARG A 562 -69.08 -41.32 -12.58
CA ARG A 562 -68.05 -42.20 -11.99
C ARG A 562 -66.63 -41.68 -12.18
N GLU A 563 -66.31 -41.10 -13.34
CA GLU A 563 -65.01 -40.48 -13.61
C GLU A 563 -64.80 -39.26 -12.69
N ARG A 564 -65.84 -38.45 -12.45
CA ARG A 564 -65.77 -37.32 -11.50
C ARG A 564 -65.61 -37.77 -10.05
N GLU A 565 -66.31 -38.82 -9.62
CA GLU A 565 -66.16 -39.41 -8.28
C GLU A 565 -64.76 -40.01 -8.06
N GLU A 566 -64.18 -40.62 -9.11
CA GLU A 566 -62.81 -41.14 -9.06
C GLU A 566 -61.78 -40.01 -8.95
N GLU A 567 -61.94 -38.93 -9.72
CA GLU A 567 -61.07 -37.75 -9.63
C GLU A 567 -61.22 -36.99 -8.29
N ASP A 568 -62.43 -36.87 -7.74
CA ASP A 568 -62.65 -36.30 -6.39
C ASP A 568 -61.94 -37.13 -5.32
N ARG A 569 -62.04 -38.47 -5.40
CA ARG A 569 -61.34 -39.37 -4.48
C ARG A 569 -59.82 -39.25 -4.59
N VAL A 570 -59.28 -39.16 -5.81
CA VAL A 570 -57.85 -38.96 -6.05
C VAL A 570 -57.40 -37.59 -5.52
N ALA A 571 -58.18 -36.54 -5.77
CA ALA A 571 -57.88 -35.19 -5.30
C ALA A 571 -57.81 -35.12 -3.77
N ARG A 572 -58.77 -35.72 -3.07
CA ARG A 572 -58.78 -35.81 -1.60
C ARG A 572 -57.59 -36.60 -1.06
N ALA A 573 -57.26 -37.73 -1.67
CA ALA A 573 -56.12 -38.56 -1.27
C ALA A 573 -54.76 -37.83 -1.46
N VAL A 574 -54.60 -37.06 -2.54
CA VAL A 574 -53.39 -36.27 -2.80
C VAL A 574 -53.22 -35.14 -1.76
N GLY A 575 -54.29 -34.41 -1.45
CA GLY A 575 -54.20 -33.35 -0.44
C GLY A 575 -53.98 -33.90 0.96
N ASP A 576 -54.56 -35.05 1.31
CA ASP A 576 -54.26 -35.74 2.58
C ASP A 576 -52.82 -36.22 2.66
N ALA A 577 -52.25 -36.72 1.55
CA ALA A 577 -50.83 -37.05 1.49
C ALA A 577 -49.93 -35.82 1.65
N TYR A 578 -50.34 -34.65 1.13
CA TYR A 578 -49.59 -33.41 1.29
C TYR A 578 -49.68 -32.85 2.71
N PHE A 579 -50.88 -32.48 3.17
CA PHE A 579 -51.09 -31.80 4.44
C PHE A 579 -50.96 -32.74 5.65
N GLY A 580 -51.41 -33.99 5.52
CA GLY A 580 -51.40 -34.97 6.60
C GLY A 580 -50.10 -35.77 6.74
N VAL A 581 -49.33 -35.93 5.67
CA VAL A 581 -48.11 -36.77 5.67
C VAL A 581 -46.84 -35.98 5.38
N LEU A 582 -46.78 -35.25 4.26
CA LEU A 582 -45.56 -34.54 3.82
C LEU A 582 -45.21 -33.37 4.75
N VAL A 583 -46.15 -32.45 5.01
CA VAL A 583 -45.93 -31.27 5.84
C VAL A 583 -45.39 -31.62 7.25
N PRO A 584 -46.03 -32.51 8.04
CA PRO A 584 -45.52 -32.88 9.35
C PRO A 584 -44.19 -33.65 9.27
N PHE A 585 -43.99 -34.46 8.23
CA PHE A 585 -42.73 -35.17 8.03
C PHE A 585 -41.56 -34.21 7.79
N VAL A 586 -41.69 -33.24 6.88
CA VAL A 586 -40.58 -32.32 6.55
C VAL A 586 -40.28 -31.36 7.71
N ARG A 587 -41.30 -30.92 8.44
CA ARG A 587 -41.11 -30.16 9.71
C ARG A 587 -40.28 -30.95 10.71
N ARG A 588 -40.61 -32.23 10.91
CA ARG A 588 -39.84 -33.14 11.77
C ARG A 588 -38.43 -33.39 11.25
N ALA A 589 -38.26 -33.54 9.94
CA ALA A 589 -36.95 -33.76 9.31
C ALA A 589 -35.99 -32.59 9.52
N LEU A 590 -36.49 -31.34 9.55
CA LEU A 590 -35.69 -30.16 9.88
C LEU A 590 -35.38 -30.09 11.39
N VAL A 591 -36.41 -30.13 12.23
CA VAL A 591 -36.29 -29.86 13.68
C VAL A 591 -35.55 -30.99 14.41
N GLU A 592 -36.02 -32.23 14.27
CA GLU A 592 -35.40 -33.40 14.89
C GLU A 592 -34.23 -33.92 14.06
N GLY A 593 -34.37 -33.89 12.73
CA GLY A 593 -33.39 -34.48 11.82
C GLY A 593 -32.17 -33.61 11.49
N VAL A 594 -32.24 -32.27 11.62
CA VAL A 594 -31.08 -31.37 11.40
C VAL A 594 -30.60 -30.79 12.72
N TYR A 595 -31.51 -30.28 13.54
CA TYR A 595 -31.15 -29.60 14.79
C TYR A 595 -31.18 -30.48 16.05
N GLY A 596 -31.76 -31.70 15.97
CA GLY A 596 -31.82 -32.62 17.10
C GLY A 596 -32.71 -32.14 18.25
N VAL A 597 -33.64 -31.21 17.99
CA VAL A 597 -34.58 -30.67 18.98
C VAL A 597 -35.90 -31.43 18.87
N GLU A 598 -36.54 -31.74 20.00
CA GLU A 598 -37.89 -32.33 19.98
C GLU A 598 -38.91 -31.29 19.50
N ILE A 599 -39.74 -31.65 18.52
CA ILE A 599 -40.71 -30.73 17.93
C ILE A 599 -41.75 -30.20 18.94
N SER A 600 -41.99 -30.95 20.02
CA SER A 600 -42.87 -30.56 21.14
C SER A 600 -42.31 -29.43 22.01
N LYS A 601 -41.00 -29.17 21.96
CA LYS A 601 -40.32 -28.13 22.75
C LYS A 601 -40.21 -26.79 22.02
N ILE A 602 -40.54 -26.75 20.73
CA ILE A 602 -40.61 -25.51 19.97
C ILE A 602 -42.03 -24.97 20.15
N GLU A 603 -42.22 -24.11 21.15
CA GLU A 603 -43.39 -23.24 21.16
C GLU A 603 -43.29 -22.37 19.88
N MET A 604 -44.20 -22.57 18.92
CA MET A 604 -44.29 -21.78 17.69
C MET A 604 -44.77 -20.33 17.96
N GLY A 605 -44.44 -19.80 19.14
CA GLY A 605 -44.77 -18.45 19.59
C GLY A 605 -43.60 -17.50 19.33
N GLU A 606 -43.94 -16.36 18.75
CA GLU A 606 -43.17 -15.10 18.75
C GLU A 606 -42.08 -14.87 17.70
N GLY A 607 -41.44 -15.89 17.09
CA GLY A 607 -40.37 -15.66 16.10
C GLY A 607 -40.75 -15.73 14.61
N GLY A 608 -41.72 -16.58 14.26
CA GLY A 608 -42.09 -16.92 12.86
C GLY A 608 -43.60 -16.86 12.61
N ALA A 609 -44.30 -16.05 13.40
CA ALA A 609 -45.75 -16.13 13.64
C ALA A 609 -46.62 -16.11 12.38
N ASP A 610 -46.19 -15.47 11.29
CA ASP A 610 -47.03 -15.31 10.10
C ASP A 610 -46.99 -16.55 9.17
N GLY A 611 -45.83 -17.19 9.02
CA GLY A 611 -45.67 -18.34 8.13
C GLY A 611 -46.34 -19.61 8.67
N GLY A 612 -46.07 -19.94 9.92
CA GLY A 612 -46.64 -21.11 10.60
C GLY A 612 -48.14 -20.99 10.81
N GLN A 613 -48.67 -19.82 11.18
CA GLN A 613 -50.11 -19.60 11.32
C GLN A 613 -50.84 -19.68 9.97
N ARG A 614 -50.24 -19.17 8.89
CA ARG A 614 -50.82 -19.27 7.55
C ARG A 614 -50.76 -20.69 6.98
N LEU A 615 -49.69 -21.45 7.23
CA LEU A 615 -49.64 -22.87 6.87
C LEU A 615 -50.69 -23.67 7.66
N CYS A 616 -50.86 -23.39 8.95
CA CYS A 616 -51.95 -23.98 9.74
C CYS A 616 -53.34 -23.54 9.25
N ARG A 617 -53.48 -22.34 8.69
CA ARG A 617 -54.73 -21.90 8.04
C ARG A 617 -54.99 -22.70 6.76
N ALA A 618 -54.01 -22.85 5.88
CA ALA A 618 -54.15 -23.66 4.66
C ALA A 618 -54.49 -25.13 4.97
N VAL A 619 -53.91 -25.70 6.03
CA VAL A 619 -54.28 -27.04 6.52
C VAL A 619 -55.75 -27.08 6.96
N ARG A 620 -56.24 -26.08 7.71
CA ARG A 620 -57.65 -26.01 8.12
C ARG A 620 -58.61 -25.77 6.95
N GLU A 621 -58.24 -24.91 6.01
CA GLU A 621 -59.04 -24.65 4.81
C GLU A 621 -59.20 -25.94 3.98
N TRP A 622 -58.15 -26.77 3.91
CA TRP A 622 -58.23 -28.10 3.30
C TRP A 622 -59.11 -29.09 4.11
N GLU A 623 -59.00 -29.11 5.44
CA GLU A 623 -59.85 -29.92 6.32
C GLU A 623 -61.34 -29.54 6.17
N GLU A 624 -61.64 -28.24 6.16
CA GLU A 624 -62.98 -27.68 5.92
C GLU A 624 -63.52 -28.07 4.53
N MET A 625 -62.68 -28.00 3.48
CA MET A 625 -63.05 -28.44 2.13
C MET A 625 -63.39 -29.94 2.05
N CYS A 626 -62.72 -30.76 2.87
CA CYS A 626 -62.99 -32.19 2.95
C CYS A 626 -64.16 -32.55 3.89
N GLY A 627 -64.80 -31.55 4.53
CA GLY A 627 -65.89 -31.74 5.48
C GLY A 627 -65.46 -32.42 6.79
N ARG A 628 -64.22 -32.19 7.25
CA ARG A 628 -63.63 -32.82 8.45
C ARG A 628 -63.41 -31.88 9.62
#